data_AF-A0A1H3ATW4-F1
#
_entry.id   AF-A0A1H3ATW4-F1
#
_cell.length_a   1.000
_cell.length_b   1.000
_cell.length_c   1.000
_cell.angle_alpha   90.00
_cell.angle_beta   90.00
_cell.angle_gamma   90.00
#
_symmetry.space_group_name_H-M   'P 1'
#
loop_
_entity.id
_entity.type
_entity.pdbx_description
1 polymer ?
#
loop_
_entity_poly.entity_id
_entity_poly.type
_entity_poly.pdbx_seq_one_letter_code
_entity_poly.pdbx_strand_id
1 'polypeptide(L)'
;MRRKDRELNIFSMSALDLFASALGAFILITLILIPYYLKQGPQEEPVPLECPIPEPAPECPVCPPPTPIPECPPPTPAEVRIADNLLIMQMSWSQRADVDMHVKTPDGEYNYQRVSIPGAPGRFTLDNRSGGTAERPALEIWMAYNPTPGTYEICYNLYSTGQARLPVRVGGRLDKPHGPVVLPPTEIRQTDRQYCVLKFSIDSEFNYTQITPR
;
A
#
# COMPACT_ATOMS: atom_id res chain seq x y z
N MET A 1 -34.33 -9.60 61.92
CA MET A 1 -33.80 -10.48 60.85
C MET A 1 -33.65 -9.65 59.58
N ARG A 2 -32.41 -9.43 59.11
CA ARG A 2 -32.11 -8.61 57.93
C ARG A 2 -32.26 -9.49 56.68
N ARG A 3 -33.23 -9.18 55.81
CA ARG A 3 -33.51 -9.94 54.57
C ARG A 3 -32.33 -9.71 53.63
N LYS A 4 -31.60 -10.77 53.31
CA LYS A 4 -30.38 -10.72 52.47
C LYS A 4 -30.78 -10.42 51.02
N ASP A 5 -30.09 -9.46 50.39
CA ASP A 5 -30.29 -8.98 49.02
C ASP A 5 -30.10 -10.10 47.97
N ARG A 6 -31.11 -10.95 47.80
CA ARG A 6 -31.08 -12.07 46.83
C ARG A 6 -31.39 -11.63 45.40
N GLU A 7 -31.93 -10.44 45.20
CA GLU A 7 -32.35 -9.97 43.88
C GLU A 7 -31.17 -9.57 43.00
N LEU A 8 -30.13 -8.93 43.55
CA LEU A 8 -28.92 -8.56 42.80
C LEU A 8 -28.15 -9.78 42.24
N ASN A 9 -28.15 -10.92 42.95
CA ASN A 9 -27.52 -12.15 42.46
C ASN A 9 -28.29 -12.80 41.30
N ILE A 10 -29.61 -12.65 41.26
CA ILE A 10 -30.44 -13.24 40.19
C ILE A 10 -30.24 -12.44 38.89
N PHE A 11 -30.21 -11.10 38.98
CA PHE A 11 -29.91 -10.25 37.81
C PHE A 11 -28.49 -10.45 37.29
N SER A 12 -27.51 -10.69 38.17
CA SER A 12 -26.13 -10.96 37.77
C SER A 12 -25.95 -12.31 37.09
N MET A 13 -26.73 -13.34 37.44
CA MET A 13 -26.63 -14.66 36.82
C MET A 13 -27.30 -14.69 35.44
N SER A 14 -28.46 -14.04 35.30
CA SER A 14 -29.15 -13.91 34.01
C SER A 14 -28.41 -12.98 33.03
N ALA A 15 -27.80 -11.90 33.52
CA ALA A 15 -26.99 -11.02 32.68
C ALA A 15 -25.73 -11.72 32.15
N LEU A 16 -25.07 -12.53 32.98
CA LEU A 16 -23.89 -13.30 32.57
C LEU A 16 -24.24 -14.30 31.45
N ASP A 17 -25.38 -14.96 31.54
CA ASP A 17 -25.86 -15.89 30.51
C ASP A 17 -26.21 -15.17 29.19
N LEU A 18 -26.81 -13.98 29.26
CA LEU A 18 -27.08 -13.14 28.09
C LEU A 18 -25.77 -12.68 27.41
N PHE A 19 -24.76 -12.27 28.19
CA PHE A 19 -23.47 -11.90 27.64
C PHE A 19 -22.71 -13.09 27.06
N ALA A 20 -22.76 -14.26 27.71
CA ALA A 20 -22.12 -15.48 27.24
C ALA A 20 -22.73 -15.95 25.92
N SER A 21 -24.06 -15.93 25.79
CA SER A 21 -24.77 -16.29 24.55
C SER A 21 -24.52 -15.29 23.42
N ALA A 22 -24.53 -13.98 23.71
CA ALA A 22 -24.23 -12.95 22.72
C ALA A 22 -22.78 -13.04 22.22
N LEU A 23 -21.81 -13.26 23.12
CA LEU A 23 -20.40 -13.44 22.76
C LEU A 23 -20.20 -14.74 21.95
N GLY A 24 -20.87 -15.83 22.32
CA GLY A 24 -20.85 -17.08 21.56
C GLY A 24 -21.40 -16.92 20.14
N ALA A 25 -22.52 -16.22 19.97
CA ALA A 25 -23.08 -15.91 18.66
C ALA A 25 -22.14 -15.04 17.81
N PHE A 26 -21.50 -14.03 18.41
CA PHE A 26 -20.51 -13.19 17.74
C PHE A 26 -19.30 -13.99 17.24
N ILE A 27 -18.76 -14.89 18.06
CA ILE A 27 -17.64 -15.78 17.66
C ILE A 27 -18.07 -16.66 16.49
N LEU A 28 -19.25 -17.27 16.55
CA LEU A 28 -19.76 -18.14 15.47
C LEU A 28 -19.89 -17.39 14.14
N ILE A 29 -20.51 -16.20 14.17
CA ILE A 29 -20.66 -15.34 12.98
C ILE A 29 -19.29 -14.95 12.42
N THR A 30 -18.33 -14.60 13.29
CA THR A 30 -16.98 -14.21 12.90
C THR A 30 -16.25 -15.36 12.19
N LEU A 31 -16.33 -16.59 12.71
CA LEU A 31 -15.72 -17.77 12.07
C LEU A 31 -16.34 -18.08 10.71
N ILE A 32 -17.65 -17.87 10.54
CA ILE A 32 -18.33 -18.04 9.26
C ILE A 32 -17.91 -16.95 8.26
N LEU A 33 -17.76 -15.70 8.70
CA LEU A 33 -17.52 -14.56 7.81
C LEU A 33 -16.05 -14.32 7.45
N ILE A 34 -15.08 -14.61 8.33
CA ILE A 34 -13.64 -14.44 8.04
C ILE A 34 -13.21 -15.04 6.68
N PRO A 35 -13.59 -16.29 6.30
CA PRO A 35 -13.19 -16.84 5.00
C PRO A 35 -13.83 -16.13 3.80
N TYR A 36 -14.97 -15.45 3.97
CA TYR A 36 -15.58 -14.64 2.92
C TYR A 36 -14.87 -13.30 2.76
N TYR A 37 -14.47 -12.66 3.85
CA TYR A 37 -13.72 -11.39 3.81
C TYR A 37 -12.31 -11.53 3.23
N LEU A 38 -11.68 -12.70 3.40
CA LEU A 38 -10.36 -12.97 2.81
C LEU A 38 -10.40 -13.37 1.33
N LYS A 39 -11.58 -13.53 0.73
CA LYS A 39 -11.76 -13.98 -0.66
C LYS A 39 -11.99 -12.87 -1.69
N GLN A 40 -11.84 -11.59 -1.35
CA GLN A 40 -12.07 -10.49 -2.28
C GLN A 40 -10.81 -9.67 -2.56
N GLY A 41 -10.06 -10.08 -3.58
CA GLY A 41 -9.62 -9.12 -4.59
C GLY A 41 -10.58 -9.26 -5.78
N PRO A 42 -10.94 -8.18 -6.51
CA PRO A 42 -11.64 -8.34 -7.78
C PRO A 42 -10.69 -9.10 -8.71
N GLN A 43 -10.91 -10.40 -8.85
CA GLN A 43 -10.51 -11.06 -10.08
C GLN A 43 -11.58 -10.64 -11.08
N GLU A 44 -11.35 -9.54 -11.79
CA GLU A 44 -11.95 -9.38 -13.11
C GLU A 44 -11.44 -10.58 -13.92
N GLU A 45 -12.15 -11.70 -13.81
CA GLU A 45 -12.03 -12.75 -14.81
C GLU A 45 -12.29 -12.06 -16.15
N PRO A 46 -11.34 -12.09 -17.09
CA PRO A 46 -11.56 -11.50 -18.39
C PRO A 46 -12.83 -12.14 -18.94
N VAL A 47 -13.85 -11.31 -19.16
CA VAL A 47 -15.12 -11.74 -19.76
C VAL A 47 -14.72 -12.51 -21.02
N PRO A 48 -15.01 -13.82 -21.12
CA PRO A 48 -14.70 -14.55 -22.33
C PRO A 48 -15.45 -13.86 -23.47
N LEU A 49 -14.71 -13.33 -24.45
CA LEU A 49 -15.28 -12.94 -25.73
C LEU A 49 -15.93 -14.19 -26.32
N GLU A 50 -17.25 -14.32 -26.19
CA GLU A 50 -18.01 -15.36 -26.88
C GLU A 50 -17.79 -15.17 -28.38
N CYS A 51 -17.04 -16.09 -28.99
CA CYS A 51 -16.94 -16.18 -30.43
C CYS A 51 -18.35 -16.44 -30.99
N PRO A 52 -18.77 -15.77 -32.09
CA PRO A 52 -20.04 -16.09 -32.72
C PRO A 52 -20.05 -17.56 -33.16
N ILE A 53 -21.12 -18.27 -32.79
CA ILE A 53 -21.37 -19.67 -33.18
C ILE A 53 -21.40 -19.74 -34.72
N PRO A 54 -20.54 -20.53 -35.37
CA PRO A 54 -20.62 -20.73 -36.82
C PRO A 54 -21.83 -21.62 -37.17
N GLU A 55 -22.54 -21.22 -38.22
CA GLU A 55 -23.62 -21.98 -38.85
C GLU A 55 -23.15 -23.42 -39.19
N PRO A 56 -23.99 -24.46 -39.03
CA PRO A 56 -23.55 -25.84 -39.19
C PRO A 56 -23.16 -26.13 -40.65
N ALA A 57 -21.89 -26.49 -40.85
CA ALA A 57 -21.41 -27.04 -42.11
C ALA A 57 -21.74 -28.55 -42.20
N PRO A 58 -22.05 -29.06 -43.41
CA PRO A 58 -22.39 -30.47 -43.63
C PRO A 58 -21.17 -31.42 -43.51
N GLU A 59 -21.49 -32.68 -43.26
CA GLU A 59 -20.65 -33.78 -42.76
C GLU A 59 -19.31 -34.03 -43.51
N CYS A 60 -18.32 -34.46 -42.72
CA CYS A 60 -16.92 -34.66 -43.06
C CYS A 60 -16.64 -35.80 -44.07
N PRO A 61 -15.56 -35.67 -44.87
CA PRO A 61 -14.76 -36.82 -45.25
C PRO A 61 -13.28 -36.66 -44.84
N VAL A 62 -12.80 -37.61 -44.05
CA VAL A 62 -11.40 -38.00 -43.77
C VAL A 62 -10.45 -36.92 -43.19
N CYS A 63 -9.98 -37.15 -41.96
CA CYS A 63 -9.06 -36.27 -41.25
C CYS A 63 -7.65 -36.23 -41.91
N PRO A 64 -7.11 -35.06 -42.26
CA PRO A 64 -5.69 -34.90 -42.55
C PRO A 64 -4.84 -34.93 -41.26
N PRO A 65 -3.53 -35.27 -41.34
CA PRO A 65 -2.66 -35.37 -40.17
C PRO A 65 -2.57 -34.03 -39.39
N PRO A 66 -2.44 -34.08 -38.05
CA PRO A 66 -2.48 -32.88 -37.23
C PRO A 66 -1.31 -31.95 -37.54
N THR A 67 -1.64 -30.73 -37.95
CA THR A 67 -0.70 -29.63 -38.10
C THR A 67 -0.11 -29.29 -36.73
N PRO A 68 1.20 -28.99 -36.60
CA PRO A 68 1.77 -28.58 -35.33
C PRO A 68 0.99 -27.37 -34.79
N ILE A 69 0.53 -27.49 -33.55
CA ILE A 69 -0.25 -26.47 -32.86
C ILE A 69 0.62 -25.21 -32.78
N PRO A 70 0.16 -24.05 -33.28
CA PRO A 70 0.90 -22.81 -33.12
C PRO A 70 1.03 -22.50 -31.63
N GLU A 71 2.26 -22.44 -31.12
CA GLU A 71 2.53 -22.01 -29.76
C GLU A 71 2.06 -20.56 -29.62
N CYS A 72 1.05 -20.34 -28.77
CA CYS A 72 0.61 -18.98 -28.46
C CYS A 72 1.80 -18.22 -27.81
N PRO A 73 2.16 -17.03 -28.31
CA PRO A 73 3.12 -16.21 -27.60
C PRO A 73 2.57 -15.90 -26.20
N PRO A 74 3.42 -15.92 -25.16
CA PRO A 74 2.98 -15.62 -23.81
C PRO A 74 2.31 -14.24 -23.78
N PRO A 75 1.21 -14.07 -23.01
CA PRO A 75 0.51 -12.80 -22.94
C PRO A 75 1.48 -11.73 -22.44
N THR A 76 1.63 -10.66 -23.22
CA THR A 76 2.35 -9.46 -22.78
C THR A 76 1.69 -8.97 -21.48
N PRO A 77 2.44 -8.84 -20.37
CA PRO A 77 1.89 -8.31 -19.13
C PRO A 77 1.22 -6.96 -19.41
N ALA A 78 -0.02 -6.80 -18.96
CA ALA A 78 -0.70 -5.51 -19.06
C ALA A 78 0.14 -4.43 -18.38
N GLU A 79 0.41 -3.33 -19.07
CA GLU A 79 1.04 -2.16 -18.45
C GLU A 79 0.14 -1.67 -17.32
N VAL A 80 0.64 -1.70 -16.09
CA VAL A 80 -0.06 -1.14 -14.94
C VAL A 80 -0.06 0.38 -15.10
N ARG A 81 -1.16 0.93 -15.61
CA ARG A 81 -1.35 2.38 -15.69
C ARG A 81 -1.75 2.90 -14.32
N ILE A 82 -0.81 3.56 -13.66
CA ILE A 82 -1.12 4.39 -12.49
C ILE A 82 -2.03 5.52 -12.98
N ALA A 83 -3.10 5.82 -12.23
CA ALA A 83 -3.98 6.94 -12.55
C ALA A 83 -3.16 8.22 -12.80
N ASP A 84 -3.53 9.01 -13.80
CA ASP A 84 -2.74 10.15 -14.31
C ASP A 84 -2.44 11.26 -13.27
N ASN A 85 -3.00 11.13 -12.08
CA ASN A 85 -2.96 12.09 -10.97
C ASN A 85 -2.60 11.44 -9.62
N LEU A 86 -2.06 10.22 -9.61
CA LEU A 86 -1.64 9.53 -8.38
C LEU A 86 -0.12 9.57 -8.22
N LEU A 87 0.34 9.96 -7.03
CA LEU A 87 1.72 9.81 -6.58
C LEU A 87 1.80 8.86 -5.41
N ILE A 88 2.78 7.98 -5.43
CA ILE A 88 3.14 7.13 -4.29
C ILE A 88 4.65 7.24 -4.07
N MET A 89 5.04 7.83 -2.95
CA MET A 89 6.43 7.87 -2.52
C MET A 89 6.66 6.78 -1.48
N GLN A 90 7.60 5.90 -1.77
CA GLN A 90 8.00 4.79 -0.91
C GLN A 90 9.45 4.99 -0.46
N MET A 91 9.72 4.77 0.82
CA MET A 91 11.07 4.78 1.40
C MET A 91 11.30 3.47 2.16
N SER A 92 12.45 2.82 1.98
CA SER A 92 12.76 1.58 2.68
C SER A 92 14.21 1.50 3.19
N TRP A 93 14.38 0.79 4.31
CA TRP A 93 15.69 0.51 4.91
C TRP A 93 15.67 -0.81 5.71
N SER A 94 16.83 -1.47 5.80
CA SER A 94 16.96 -2.82 6.38
C SER A 94 17.71 -2.85 7.72
N GLN A 95 17.81 -1.70 8.39
CA GLN A 95 18.54 -1.55 9.65
C GLN A 95 17.58 -1.13 10.77
N ARG A 96 17.90 -1.53 12.01
CA ARG A 96 17.17 -1.13 13.23
C ARG A 96 17.49 0.31 13.64
N ALA A 97 17.09 1.23 12.78
CA ALA A 97 17.20 2.67 12.94
C ALA A 97 15.83 3.32 12.71
N ASP A 98 15.62 4.46 13.35
CA ASP A 98 14.44 5.30 13.20
C ASP A 98 14.73 6.33 12.11
N VAL A 99 14.20 6.10 10.92
CA VAL A 99 14.39 6.95 9.74
C VAL A 99 13.02 7.40 9.30
N ASP A 100 12.81 8.72 9.31
CA ASP A 100 11.55 9.31 8.89
C ASP A 100 11.68 9.95 7.52
N MET A 101 10.62 9.84 6.73
CA MET A 101 10.42 10.56 5.50
C MET A 101 9.73 11.89 5.79
N HIS A 102 10.27 12.95 5.20
CA HIS A 102 9.67 14.27 5.16
C HIS A 102 9.31 14.59 3.72
N VAL A 103 8.04 14.88 3.48
CA VAL A 103 7.52 15.26 2.16
C VAL A 103 7.08 16.70 2.24
N LYS A 104 7.86 17.61 1.65
CA LYS A 104 7.51 19.03 1.55
C LYS A 104 6.74 19.26 0.27
N THR A 105 5.53 19.79 0.38
CA THR A 105 4.64 20.11 -0.74
C THR A 105 4.25 21.58 -0.71
N PRO A 106 3.55 22.09 -1.75
CA PRO A 106 2.97 23.43 -1.72
C PRO A 106 1.96 23.64 -0.57
N ASP A 107 1.30 22.56 -0.12
CA ASP A 107 0.31 22.60 0.96
C ASP A 107 0.95 22.61 2.36
N GLY A 108 2.22 22.20 2.45
CA GLY A 108 2.99 22.13 3.68
C GLY A 108 3.87 20.88 3.76
N GLU A 109 4.44 20.66 4.94
CA GLU A 109 5.30 19.50 5.20
C GLU A 109 4.52 18.37 5.87
N TYR A 110 4.60 17.18 5.27
CA TYR A 110 4.13 15.93 5.85
C TYR A 110 5.30 15.20 6.51
N ASN A 111 5.04 14.64 7.68
CA ASN A 111 5.94 13.77 8.44
C ASN A 111 5.12 12.93 9.43
N TYR A 112 5.77 12.13 10.28
CA TYR A 112 5.09 11.28 11.26
C TYR A 112 4.17 12.05 12.24
N GLN A 113 4.50 13.31 12.58
CA GLN A 113 3.67 14.15 13.44
C GLN A 113 2.49 14.76 12.69
N ARG A 114 2.64 14.92 11.37
CA ARG A 114 1.66 15.54 10.47
C ARG A 114 1.40 14.62 9.28
N VAL A 115 0.76 13.50 9.59
CA VAL A 115 0.38 12.42 8.65
C VAL A 115 -0.54 12.94 7.54
N SER A 116 -1.39 13.93 7.84
CA SER A 116 -2.26 14.61 6.87
C SER A 116 -2.36 16.11 7.20
N ILE A 117 -2.75 16.91 6.20
CA ILE A 117 -2.98 18.34 6.33
C ILE A 117 -4.44 18.60 5.91
N PRO A 118 -5.27 19.28 6.72
CA PRO A 118 -6.66 19.56 6.36
C PRO A 118 -6.77 20.28 5.01
N GLY A 119 -7.56 19.72 4.10
CA GLY A 119 -7.79 20.27 2.76
C GLY A 119 -6.71 19.94 1.73
N ALA A 120 -5.60 19.31 2.12
CA ALA A 120 -4.53 18.92 1.21
C ALA A 120 -4.66 17.46 0.75
N PRO A 121 -4.20 17.12 -0.47
CA PRO A 121 -4.42 15.79 -1.07
C PRO A 121 -3.50 14.69 -0.53
N GLY A 122 -2.35 15.05 0.06
CA GLY A 122 -1.34 14.11 0.53
C GLY A 122 -1.64 13.49 1.90
N ARG A 123 -1.16 12.25 2.11
CA ARG A 123 -1.14 11.59 3.42
C ARG A 123 -0.10 10.48 3.52
N PHE A 124 0.42 10.25 4.73
CA PHE A 124 1.13 9.02 5.06
C PHE A 124 0.14 7.86 5.25
N THR A 125 0.48 6.69 4.71
CA THR A 125 -0.31 5.45 4.82
C THR A 125 0.41 4.37 5.62
N LEU A 126 1.74 4.40 5.63
CA LEU A 126 2.59 3.52 6.42
C LEU A 126 3.75 4.33 7.01
N ASP A 127 3.97 4.14 8.30
CA ASP A 127 5.02 4.78 9.10
C ASP A 127 5.67 3.68 9.97
N ASN A 128 7.00 3.57 9.94
CA ASN A 128 7.73 2.55 10.70
C ASN A 128 8.89 3.15 11.51
N ARG A 129 8.63 3.37 12.79
CA ARG A 129 9.59 3.93 13.76
C ARG A 129 10.55 2.92 14.41
N SER A 130 10.38 1.62 14.14
CA SER A 130 11.17 0.56 14.79
C SER A 130 12.38 0.13 13.94
N GLY A 131 12.38 0.50 12.66
CA GLY A 131 13.38 0.07 11.69
C GLY A 131 13.18 -1.36 11.19
N GLY A 132 14.03 -1.76 10.24
CA GLY A 132 13.92 -3.01 9.51
C GLY A 132 15.03 -4.02 9.81
N THR A 133 14.92 -5.18 9.18
CA THR A 133 16.01 -6.15 9.00
C THR A 133 16.22 -6.45 7.52
N ALA A 134 17.23 -7.26 7.18
CA ALA A 134 17.45 -7.70 5.81
C ALA A 134 16.26 -8.52 5.26
N GLU A 135 15.62 -9.32 6.11
CA GLU A 135 14.48 -10.17 5.74
C GLU A 135 13.16 -9.41 5.76
N ARG A 136 13.07 -8.33 6.54
CA ARG A 136 11.88 -7.50 6.71
C ARG A 136 12.28 -6.03 6.73
N PRO A 137 12.50 -5.39 5.57
CA PRO A 137 12.82 -3.99 5.53
C PRO A 137 11.68 -3.16 6.13
N ALA A 138 12.05 -2.07 6.80
CA ALA A 138 11.10 -1.04 7.17
C ALA A 138 10.70 -0.27 5.92
N LEU A 139 9.48 0.28 5.96
CA LEU A 139 8.86 0.95 4.84
C LEU A 139 8.06 2.13 5.37
N GLU A 140 8.19 3.26 4.69
CA GLU A 140 7.26 4.38 4.80
C GLU A 140 6.65 4.66 3.45
N ILE A 141 5.37 5.03 3.47
CA ILE A 141 4.62 5.35 2.27
C ILE A 141 3.85 6.64 2.48
N TRP A 142 4.07 7.59 1.56
CA TRP A 142 3.25 8.77 1.37
C TRP A 142 2.54 8.70 0.03
N MET A 143 1.27 9.11 0.00
CA MET A 143 0.45 9.09 -1.21
C MET A 143 -0.30 10.40 -1.37
N ALA A 144 -0.49 10.84 -2.62
CA ALA A 144 -1.36 11.96 -2.97
C ALA A 144 -2.12 11.66 -4.25
N TYR A 145 -3.44 11.86 -4.22
CA TYR A 145 -4.31 11.83 -5.38
C TYR A 145 -4.71 13.25 -5.75
N ASN A 146 -4.59 13.65 -7.01
CA ASN A 146 -4.67 15.05 -7.45
C ASN A 146 -3.70 15.96 -6.65
N PRO A 147 -2.38 15.73 -6.73
CA PRO A 147 -1.40 16.54 -6.01
C PRO A 147 -1.49 18.01 -6.42
N THR A 148 -1.38 18.92 -5.45
CA THR A 148 -1.38 20.36 -5.70
C THR A 148 -0.19 20.76 -6.60
N PRO A 149 -0.41 21.47 -7.73
CA PRO A 149 0.69 21.94 -8.57
C PRO A 149 1.70 22.78 -7.79
N GLY A 150 2.99 22.55 -8.04
CA GLY A 150 4.08 23.28 -7.40
C GLY A 150 5.32 22.43 -7.17
N THR A 151 6.16 22.86 -6.23
CA THR A 151 7.44 22.21 -5.94
C THR A 151 7.33 21.24 -4.78
N TYR A 152 7.92 20.07 -4.96
CA TYR A 152 8.00 18.99 -4.00
C TYR A 152 9.46 18.69 -3.67
N GLU A 153 9.71 18.36 -2.40
CA GLU A 153 11.01 17.93 -1.92
C GLU A 153 10.85 16.75 -0.96
N ILE A 154 11.58 15.66 -1.23
CA ILE A 154 11.60 14.45 -0.40
C ILE A 154 12.92 14.41 0.35
N CYS A 155 12.82 14.33 1.67
CA CYS A 155 14.00 14.23 2.53
C CYS A 155 13.86 13.09 3.52
N TYR A 156 15.00 12.52 3.88
CA TYR A 156 15.14 11.48 4.89
C TYR A 156 15.80 12.07 6.11
N ASN A 157 15.30 11.73 7.29
CA ASN A 157 15.86 12.18 8.55
C ASN A 157 16.15 10.97 9.44
N LEU A 158 17.41 10.83 9.85
CA LEU A 158 17.83 9.78 10.77
C LEU A 158 17.68 10.29 12.21
N TYR A 159 16.54 9.98 12.84
CA TYR A 159 16.22 10.43 14.20
C TYR A 159 17.01 9.66 15.26
N SER A 160 17.12 8.35 15.11
CA SER A 160 17.85 7.50 16.04
C SER A 160 18.50 6.33 15.33
N THR A 161 19.73 6.00 15.72
CA THR A 161 20.40 4.82 15.18
C THR A 161 19.93 3.54 15.85
N GLY A 162 19.20 3.61 16.97
CA GLY A 162 18.81 2.42 17.74
C GLY A 162 20.00 1.49 17.99
N GLN A 163 19.96 0.30 17.39
CA GLN A 163 21.06 -0.69 17.39
C GLN A 163 21.79 -0.80 16.03
N ALA A 164 21.40 -0.02 15.04
CA ALA A 164 22.03 -0.01 13.73
C ALA A 164 23.48 0.50 13.82
N ARG A 165 24.37 -0.16 13.08
CA ARG A 165 25.68 0.40 12.76
C ARG A 165 25.51 1.46 11.68
N LEU A 166 26.13 2.62 11.88
CA LEU A 166 26.21 3.67 10.87
C LEU A 166 27.18 3.29 9.74
N PRO A 167 26.97 3.79 8.51
CA PRO A 167 25.82 4.61 8.08
C PRO A 167 24.55 3.77 7.85
N VAL A 168 23.38 4.43 7.89
CA VAL A 168 22.10 3.78 7.55
C VAL A 168 21.87 3.92 6.05
N ARG A 169 21.60 2.81 5.36
CA ARG A 169 21.31 2.78 3.92
C ARG A 169 19.80 2.84 3.71
N VAL A 170 19.37 3.90 3.03
CA VAL A 170 17.96 4.19 2.77
C VAL A 170 17.76 4.33 1.27
N GLY A 171 16.81 3.60 0.71
CA GLY A 171 16.41 3.71 -0.69
C GLY A 171 14.95 4.16 -0.79
N GLY A 172 14.53 4.43 -2.01
CA GLY A 172 13.13 4.79 -2.23
C GLY A 172 12.73 4.73 -3.69
N ARG A 173 11.45 5.01 -3.92
CA ARG A 173 10.86 5.04 -5.24
C ARG A 173 9.66 5.96 -5.22
N LEU A 174 9.58 6.84 -6.21
CA LEU A 174 8.40 7.64 -6.50
C LEU A 174 7.67 7.04 -7.70
N ASP A 175 6.50 6.47 -7.47
CA ASP A 175 5.58 6.05 -8.51
C ASP A 175 4.74 7.23 -8.99
N LYS A 176 4.71 7.42 -10.31
CA LYS A 176 3.99 8.48 -11.01
C LYS A 176 3.45 7.95 -12.35
N PRO A 177 2.49 8.64 -13.00
CA PRO A 177 1.81 8.16 -14.22
C PRO A 177 2.74 7.74 -15.35
N HIS A 178 3.80 8.53 -15.60
CA HIS A 178 4.77 8.26 -16.67
C HIS A 178 5.94 7.38 -16.20
N GLY A 179 5.67 6.41 -15.34
CA GLY A 179 6.64 5.45 -14.83
C GLY A 179 7.42 5.93 -13.60
N PRO A 180 8.00 4.99 -12.84
CA PRO A 180 8.61 5.27 -11.55
C PRO A 180 9.95 6.02 -11.66
N VAL A 181 10.27 6.80 -10.62
CA VAL A 181 11.62 7.33 -10.36
C VAL A 181 12.21 6.52 -9.22
N VAL A 182 13.25 5.75 -9.50
CA VAL A 182 13.97 4.98 -8.48
C VAL A 182 15.01 5.88 -7.82
N LEU A 183 15.01 5.94 -6.49
CA LEU A 183 15.99 6.66 -5.70
C LEU A 183 17.06 5.66 -5.24
N PRO A 184 18.33 5.84 -5.66
CA PRO A 184 19.38 4.89 -5.30
C PRO A 184 19.59 4.85 -3.78
N PRO A 185 19.99 3.69 -3.23
CA PRO A 185 20.32 3.58 -1.82
C PRO A 185 21.38 4.59 -1.42
N THR A 186 21.06 5.44 -0.44
CA THR A 186 21.92 6.50 0.06
C THR A 186 22.31 6.25 1.51
N GLU A 187 23.55 6.57 1.85
CA GLU A 187 24.11 6.43 3.20
C GLU A 187 23.87 7.68 4.04
N ILE A 188 23.02 7.57 5.06
CA ILE A 188 22.71 8.65 5.99
C ILE A 188 23.51 8.46 7.28
N ARG A 189 24.08 9.56 7.79
CA ARG A 189 24.78 9.62 9.07
C ARG A 189 24.06 10.57 10.01
N GLN A 190 24.16 10.32 11.32
CA GLN A 190 23.47 11.11 12.34
C GLN A 190 23.96 12.58 12.42
N THR A 191 25.01 12.94 11.69
CA THR A 191 25.48 14.33 11.54
C THR A 191 24.55 15.18 10.67
N ASP A 192 23.78 14.55 9.78
CA ASP A 192 22.91 15.23 8.82
C ASP A 192 21.50 15.34 9.40
N ARG A 193 21.09 16.56 9.77
CA ARG A 193 19.74 16.81 10.33
C ARG A 193 18.60 16.50 9.35
N GLN A 194 18.87 16.50 8.06
CA GLN A 194 17.92 16.20 6.99
C GLN A 194 18.68 16.01 5.67
N TYR A 195 18.50 14.87 5.00
CA TYR A 195 19.13 14.57 3.72
C TYR A 195 18.07 14.52 2.61
N CYS A 196 18.06 15.49 1.70
CA CYS A 196 17.04 15.59 0.65
C CYS A 196 17.48 14.88 -0.64
N VAL A 197 16.76 13.82 -1.00
CA VAL A 197 17.08 12.88 -2.10
C VAL A 197 16.43 13.23 -3.43
N LEU A 198 15.33 13.98 -3.39
CA LEU A 198 14.58 14.26 -4.61
C LEU A 198 13.92 15.63 -4.50
N LYS A 199 14.06 16.42 -5.57
CA LYS A 199 13.33 17.67 -5.76
C LYS A 199 12.73 17.71 -7.16
N PHE A 200 11.44 18.01 -7.23
CA PHE A 200 10.69 18.02 -8.49
C PHE A 200 9.55 19.03 -8.46
N SER A 201 8.99 19.32 -9.62
CA SER A 201 7.78 20.11 -9.74
C SER A 201 6.70 19.37 -10.52
N ILE A 202 5.46 19.72 -10.21
CA ILE A 202 4.25 19.27 -10.90
C ILE A 202 3.53 20.52 -11.40
N ASP A 203 3.11 20.54 -12.65
CA ASP A 203 2.27 21.62 -13.18
C ASP A 203 0.76 21.32 -13.03
N SER A 204 -0.10 22.19 -13.56
CA SER A 204 -1.55 22.03 -13.51
C SER A 204 -2.10 20.88 -14.35
N GLU A 205 -1.28 20.31 -15.23
CA GLU A 205 -1.61 19.16 -16.09
C GLU A 205 -1.03 17.86 -15.54
N PHE A 206 -0.45 17.90 -14.32
CA PHE A 206 0.24 16.79 -13.68
C PHE A 206 1.52 16.34 -14.39
N ASN A 207 2.11 17.18 -15.23
CA ASN A 207 3.41 16.89 -15.81
C ASN A 207 4.49 17.03 -14.74
N TYR A 208 5.34 16.00 -14.66
CA TYR A 208 6.42 15.91 -13.70
C TYR A 208 7.73 16.42 -14.31
N THR A 209 8.41 17.33 -13.61
CA THR A 209 9.77 17.78 -13.97
C THR A 209 10.71 17.60 -12.79
N GLN A 210 11.74 16.77 -12.94
CA GLN A 210 12.79 16.65 -11.92
C GLN A 210 13.70 17.87 -11.96
N ILE A 211 13.86 18.56 -10.83
CA ILE A 211 14.67 19.78 -10.72
C ILE A 211 16.11 19.45 -10.33
N THR A 212 16.31 18.41 -9.52
CA THR A 212 17.66 18.03 -9.09
C THR A 212 17.78 16.52 -8.91
N PRO A 213 18.80 15.88 -9.50
CA PRO A 213 19.35 14.62 -9.03
C PRO A 213 20.56 14.91 -8.14
N ARG A 214 20.60 14.36 -6.93
CA ARG A 214 21.85 14.15 -6.20
C ARG A 214 21.89 12.73 -5.69
#